data_AF-A0A941N1S8-F1
#
_entry.id   AF-A0A941N1S8-F1
#
_cell.length_a   1.000
_cell.length_b   1.000
_cell.length_c   1.000
_cell.angle_alpha   90.00
_cell.angle_beta   90.00
_cell.angle_gamma   90.00
#
_symmetry.space_group_name_H-M   'P 1'
#
loop_
_entity.id
_entity.type
_entity.pdbx_description
1 polymer ?
#
loop_
_entity_poly.entity_id
_entity_poly.type
_entity_poly.pdbx_seq_one_letter_code
_entity_poly.pdbx_strand_id
1 'polypeptide(L)'
;MLSGNVTVTSAAVAGVGSLTLTNDSGDNDINVYRLDATHVEIDAFGGTTINGADSAVFALSNVTGITVNLGSGFDAYNIGSNPGDPALNIGSGGILFKGASGGGAGVDLQVYNASSNAMTIRGSVTFQGPKPGSAYTETSSDHSYFYVYTDSGSGHLTIGGSISARETETSSGYFSNHVSTSDGNLNVNGSVSLAMSGGKGFDNDIFTWGSGSISIGLDVTESMTGSDGGGYNLLHAYSGSGNITVGLCVTQTLSGTGMDYYNGVISSDTGGTGSVKIGGSLRQTASTDHYAENQVFASGSGSTAIGAGIVGGCVTQTMTTTGDGYGLNRIVTKGDGSVTIGNKLRGVLGGSVVQFNTSAEFVKNYIATYTGTGGITVAGSVTQNSASSASAVNMENDIIAGDGGGIGKITIRGSVTINDTGTYDHDNEIEALAGPSSLTIAGSVVVTDAATGSGKQSLQIQGNVYFGGGLTVVMNGTDALININNGSGFGTVQVKGLFVARMLG
;
A
#
# COMPACT_ATOMS: atom_id res chain seq x y z
N MET A 1 6.35 35.42 4.11
CA MET A 1 6.54 35.90 2.73
C MET A 1 7.72 35.15 2.22
N LEU A 2 7.55 34.38 1.13
CA LEU A 2 8.63 33.63 0.50
C LEU A 2 9.64 34.66 -0.02
N SER A 3 10.91 34.54 0.35
CA SER A 3 11.94 35.47 -0.13
C SER A 3 13.27 34.74 -0.15
N GLY A 4 13.61 34.23 -1.34
CA GLY A 4 14.88 33.56 -1.61
C GLY A 4 15.37 33.85 -3.03
N ASN A 5 16.63 33.55 -3.29
CA ASN A 5 17.25 33.58 -4.60
C ASN A 5 17.81 32.21 -4.94
N VAL A 6 17.27 31.61 -6.00
CA VAL A 6 17.72 30.34 -6.56
C VAL A 6 18.75 30.63 -7.65
N THR A 7 19.97 30.16 -7.42
CA THR A 7 21.03 30.22 -8.42
C THR A 7 20.91 29.02 -9.34
N VAL A 8 20.72 29.27 -10.62
CA VAL A 8 20.66 28.21 -11.64
C VAL A 8 21.98 28.18 -12.38
N THR A 9 22.69 27.07 -12.21
CA THR A 9 23.88 26.77 -13.01
C THR A 9 23.51 25.71 -14.04
N SER A 10 23.81 26.01 -15.31
CA SER A 10 23.88 24.98 -16.34
C SER A 10 25.35 24.65 -16.54
N ALA A 11 25.71 23.37 -16.39
CA ALA A 11 27.03 22.91 -16.79
C ALA A 11 27.06 22.83 -18.31
N ALA A 12 27.13 23.98 -18.98
CA ALA A 12 27.18 24.07 -20.43
C ALA A 12 28.56 23.60 -20.93
N VAL A 13 28.79 22.28 -20.90
CA VAL A 13 29.65 21.66 -21.91
C VAL A 13 28.75 21.57 -23.14
N ALA A 14 29.11 22.29 -24.20
CA ALA A 14 28.34 22.44 -25.43
C ALA A 14 27.59 21.15 -25.81
N GLY A 15 26.26 21.16 -25.63
CA GLY A 15 25.36 20.08 -26.06
C GLY A 15 24.89 19.08 -24.99
N VAL A 16 25.32 19.19 -23.72
CA VAL A 16 24.87 18.29 -22.63
C VAL A 16 24.45 19.11 -21.41
N GLY A 17 23.14 19.34 -21.22
CA GLY A 17 22.63 20.25 -20.19
C GLY A 17 22.06 19.54 -18.98
N SER A 18 22.81 19.45 -17.88
CA SER A 18 22.22 19.27 -16.55
C SER A 18 21.88 20.63 -15.95
N LEU A 19 20.72 20.74 -15.31
CA LEU A 19 20.33 21.92 -14.52
C LEU A 19 20.64 21.66 -13.05
N THR A 20 21.28 22.62 -12.38
CA THR A 20 21.42 22.61 -10.93
C THR A 20 20.85 23.89 -10.35
N LEU A 21 19.74 23.76 -9.63
CA LEU A 21 19.07 24.83 -8.89
C LEU A 21 19.62 24.79 -7.47
N THR A 22 20.26 25.87 -7.03
CA THR A 22 20.81 25.96 -5.68
C THR A 22 20.12 27.07 -4.94
N ASN A 23 19.43 26.67 -3.88
CA ASN A 23 18.63 27.57 -3.08
C ASN A 23 19.46 28.34 -2.05
N ASP A 24 18.94 29.47 -1.58
CA ASP A 24 19.46 30.18 -0.42
C ASP A 24 18.75 29.73 0.88
N SER A 25 18.86 30.51 1.96
CA SER A 25 18.32 30.16 3.28
C SER A 25 16.83 30.47 3.46
N GLY A 26 16.13 30.97 2.43
CA GLY A 26 14.73 31.36 2.51
C GLY A 26 13.73 30.26 2.16
N ASP A 27 12.45 30.62 2.16
CA ASP A 27 11.38 29.82 1.56
C ASP A 27 11.25 30.15 0.07
N ASN A 28 11.01 29.16 -0.78
CA ASN A 28 11.08 29.30 -2.23
C ASN A 28 9.91 28.63 -2.95
N ASP A 29 9.54 29.15 -4.11
CA ASP A 29 8.49 28.61 -4.98
C ASP A 29 8.89 28.76 -6.44
N ILE A 30 9.23 27.63 -7.08
CA ILE A 30 9.85 27.58 -8.40
C ILE A 30 9.12 26.60 -9.33
N ASN A 31 8.86 27.04 -10.55
CA ASN A 31 8.38 26.17 -11.62
C ASN A 31 9.48 25.94 -12.67
N VAL A 32 9.64 24.70 -13.14
CA VAL A 32 10.54 24.33 -14.24
C VAL A 32 9.73 23.63 -15.32
N TYR A 33 9.64 24.22 -16.50
CA TYR A 33 8.84 23.67 -17.61
C TYR A 33 9.48 23.91 -18.98
N ARG A 34 8.95 23.21 -19.99
CA ARG A 34 9.43 23.28 -21.37
C ARG A 34 8.66 24.34 -22.13
N LEU A 35 9.33 25.44 -22.48
CA LEU A 35 8.73 26.51 -23.28
C LEU A 35 8.57 26.11 -24.76
N ASP A 36 9.61 25.51 -25.35
CA ASP A 36 9.58 25.03 -26.74
C ASP A 36 10.49 23.82 -26.96
N ALA A 37 10.65 23.35 -28.19
CA ALA A 37 11.50 22.19 -28.51
C ALA A 37 12.99 22.35 -28.18
N THR A 38 13.46 23.56 -27.85
CA THR A 38 14.86 23.91 -27.61
C THR A 38 15.11 24.69 -26.31
N HIS A 39 14.07 25.15 -25.62
CA HIS A 39 14.19 25.99 -24.44
C HIS A 39 13.49 25.38 -23.21
N VAL A 40 14.10 25.57 -22.04
CA VAL A 40 13.51 25.34 -20.72
C VAL A 40 13.37 26.70 -20.04
N GLU A 41 12.23 26.94 -19.43
CA GLU A 41 11.94 28.12 -18.63
C GLU A 41 11.86 27.74 -17.16
N ILE A 42 12.39 28.63 -16.31
CA ILE A 42 12.35 28.52 -14.87
C ILE A 42 11.76 29.82 -14.34
N ASP A 43 10.61 29.71 -13.70
CA ASP A 43 9.89 30.84 -13.12
C ASP A 43 9.93 30.78 -11.60
N ALA A 44 10.00 31.94 -10.98
CA ALA A 44 9.92 32.10 -9.54
C ALA A 44 8.64 32.83 -9.12
N PHE A 45 8.07 32.42 -7.99
CA PHE A 45 6.85 32.98 -7.43
C PHE A 45 7.06 33.45 -5.99
N GLY A 46 6.09 34.20 -5.48
CA GLY A 46 6.00 34.53 -4.06
C GLY A 46 7.06 35.50 -3.52
N GLY A 47 7.91 36.09 -4.36
CA GLY A 47 9.05 36.91 -3.97
C GLY A 47 10.41 36.21 -4.12
N THR A 48 10.40 34.96 -4.60
CA THR A 48 11.60 34.23 -5.01
C THR A 48 12.18 34.83 -6.30
N THR A 49 13.50 34.76 -6.50
CA THR A 49 14.16 35.15 -7.76
C THR A 49 15.06 34.04 -8.30
N ILE A 50 15.19 33.95 -9.62
CA ILE A 50 16.12 33.11 -10.37
C ILE A 50 17.30 33.95 -10.87
N ASN A 51 18.50 33.73 -10.33
CA ASN A 51 19.68 34.54 -10.66
C ASN A 51 19.41 36.07 -10.57
N GLY A 52 18.56 36.49 -9.63
CA GLY A 52 18.13 37.88 -9.43
C GLY A 52 17.01 38.40 -10.35
N ALA A 53 16.33 37.54 -11.12
CA ALA A 53 15.17 37.89 -11.96
C ALA A 53 13.95 36.99 -11.64
N ASP A 54 12.75 37.37 -12.04
CA ASP A 54 11.54 36.55 -11.78
C ASP A 54 11.46 35.28 -12.67
N SER A 55 12.21 35.26 -13.77
CA SER A 55 12.25 34.14 -14.72
C SER A 55 13.60 34.06 -15.43
N ALA A 56 13.99 32.85 -15.85
CA ALA A 56 15.15 32.60 -16.69
C ALA A 56 14.90 31.51 -17.74
N VAL A 57 15.33 31.76 -18.98
CA VAL A 57 15.21 30.83 -20.11
C VAL A 57 16.58 30.28 -20.51
N PHE A 58 16.65 28.96 -20.66
CA PHE A 58 17.86 28.23 -21.02
C PHE A 58 17.68 27.49 -22.35
N ALA A 59 18.56 27.75 -23.31
CA ALA A 59 18.60 27.05 -24.59
C ALA A 59 19.18 25.63 -24.42
N LEU A 60 18.33 24.69 -24.01
CA LEU A 60 18.66 23.29 -23.76
C LEU A 60 17.88 22.40 -24.73
N SER A 61 18.49 22.03 -25.85
CA SER A 61 17.90 21.03 -26.76
C SER A 61 17.72 19.66 -26.08
N ASN A 62 18.56 19.34 -25.08
CA ASN A 62 18.44 18.14 -24.26
C ASN A 62 18.73 18.46 -22.79
N VAL A 63 17.81 18.09 -21.90
CA VAL A 63 18.02 18.12 -20.45
C VAL A 63 18.47 16.73 -20.01
N THR A 64 19.72 16.56 -19.58
CA THR A 64 20.20 15.23 -19.17
C THR A 64 19.80 14.85 -17.76
N GLY A 65 19.55 15.84 -16.90
CA GLY A 65 19.08 15.68 -15.53
C GLY A 65 18.86 17.02 -14.85
N ILE A 66 18.08 17.02 -13.77
CA ILE A 66 17.81 18.20 -12.94
C ILE A 66 18.21 17.86 -11.50
N THR A 67 18.98 18.73 -10.87
CA THR A 67 19.30 18.64 -9.43
C THR A 67 18.81 19.90 -8.75
N VAL A 68 18.04 19.74 -7.68
CA VAL A 68 17.55 20.83 -6.82
C VAL A 68 18.23 20.66 -5.46
N ASN A 69 19.07 21.61 -5.08
CA ASN A 69 19.62 21.69 -3.73
C ASN A 69 18.67 22.55 -2.90
N LEU A 70 17.89 21.89 -2.05
CA LEU A 70 16.93 22.51 -1.14
C LEU A 70 17.67 23.31 -0.07
N GLY A 71 17.04 24.41 0.36
CA GLY A 71 17.51 25.32 1.40
C GLY A 71 17.12 24.84 2.80
N SER A 72 17.22 25.76 3.77
CA SER A 72 16.81 25.53 5.16
C SER A 72 15.37 25.95 5.46
N GLY A 73 14.73 26.69 4.55
CA GLY A 73 13.33 27.12 4.67
C GLY A 73 12.34 26.07 4.19
N PHE A 74 11.11 26.52 3.92
CA PHE A 74 10.10 25.73 3.23
C PHE A 74 10.24 25.89 1.71
N ASP A 75 10.39 24.77 0.99
CA ASP A 75 10.74 24.79 -0.42
C ASP A 75 9.69 24.11 -1.30
N ALA A 76 9.10 24.87 -2.23
CA ALA A 76 8.18 24.38 -3.23
C ALA A 76 8.82 24.35 -4.63
N TYR A 77 8.77 23.20 -5.30
CA TYR A 77 9.32 23.01 -6.65
C TYR A 77 8.39 22.18 -7.52
N ASN A 78 7.91 22.78 -8.62
CA ASN A 78 7.05 22.12 -9.60
C ASN A 78 7.83 21.90 -10.92
N ILE A 79 8.14 20.64 -11.25
CA ILE A 79 8.92 20.27 -12.44
C ILE A 79 8.06 19.46 -13.39
N GLY A 80 7.66 20.03 -14.51
CA GLY A 80 6.70 19.36 -15.38
C GLY A 80 6.39 20.03 -16.70
N SER A 81 5.23 19.68 -17.24
CA SER A 81 4.69 20.27 -18.47
C SER A 81 3.22 20.62 -18.27
N ASN A 82 2.86 21.88 -18.54
CA ASN A 82 1.49 22.36 -18.41
C ASN A 82 0.64 21.97 -19.63
N PRO A 83 -0.70 22.09 -19.54
CA PRO A 83 -1.57 21.87 -20.68
C PRO A 83 -1.21 22.78 -21.86
N GLY A 84 -1.02 22.17 -23.04
CA GLY A 84 -0.64 22.89 -24.27
C GLY A 84 0.86 23.00 -24.52
N ASP A 85 1.70 22.82 -23.49
CA ASP A 85 3.14 22.93 -23.62
C ASP A 85 3.77 21.67 -24.24
N PRO A 86 4.95 21.76 -24.86
CA PRO A 86 5.75 20.57 -25.17
C PRO A 86 6.13 19.79 -23.92
N ALA A 87 6.36 18.49 -24.06
CA ALA A 87 6.79 17.65 -22.94
C ALA A 87 8.24 17.96 -22.51
N LEU A 88 8.48 18.10 -21.21
CA LEU A 88 9.80 18.26 -20.60
C LEU A 88 10.51 16.90 -20.50
N ASN A 89 11.12 16.46 -21.59
CA ASN A 89 11.87 15.20 -21.60
C ASN A 89 13.23 15.33 -20.91
N ILE A 90 13.51 14.43 -19.98
CA ILE A 90 14.73 14.40 -19.16
C ILE A 90 15.50 13.11 -19.42
N GLY A 91 16.82 13.24 -19.55
CA GLY A 91 17.75 12.15 -19.81
C GLY A 91 17.99 11.22 -18.63
N SER A 92 19.06 10.43 -18.71
CA SER A 92 19.37 9.37 -17.74
C SER A 92 19.81 9.88 -16.37
N GLY A 93 20.11 11.17 -16.23
CA GLY A 93 20.39 11.80 -14.94
C GLY A 93 19.16 11.93 -14.04
N GLY A 94 17.95 11.91 -14.62
CA GLY A 94 16.70 11.98 -13.86
C GLY A 94 16.49 13.31 -13.14
N ILE A 95 15.74 13.29 -12.05
CA ILE A 95 15.49 14.43 -11.16
C ILE A 95 15.95 14.07 -9.76
N LEU A 96 16.74 14.94 -9.14
CA LEU A 96 17.24 14.77 -7.78
C LEU A 96 16.93 16.01 -6.94
N PHE A 97 16.06 15.86 -5.95
CA PHE A 97 15.87 16.81 -4.86
C PHE A 97 16.79 16.44 -3.70
N LYS A 98 17.64 17.37 -3.29
CA LYS A 98 18.73 17.14 -2.35
C LYS A 98 18.63 18.13 -1.20
N GLY A 99 18.38 17.62 0.00
CA GLY A 99 18.33 18.40 1.24
C GLY A 99 19.60 19.17 1.57
N ALA A 100 19.44 20.31 2.23
CA ALA A 100 20.52 21.03 2.88
C ALA A 100 21.18 20.20 4.00
N SER A 101 22.42 20.56 4.33
CA SER A 101 23.06 20.03 5.54
C SER A 101 22.42 20.69 6.76
N GLY A 102 21.78 19.90 7.63
CA GLY A 102 21.05 20.38 8.80
C GLY A 102 19.53 20.32 8.67
N GLY A 103 19.02 19.97 7.49
CA GLY A 103 17.58 19.87 7.23
C GLY A 103 16.96 21.15 6.69
N GLY A 104 15.64 21.14 6.54
CA GLY A 104 14.83 22.31 6.19
C GLY A 104 13.52 22.35 6.97
N ALA A 105 12.68 23.34 6.67
CA ALA A 105 11.42 23.52 7.37
C ALA A 105 10.35 22.55 6.87
N GLY A 106 10.32 22.28 5.56
CA GLY A 106 9.38 21.37 4.91
C GLY A 106 9.51 21.51 3.38
N VAL A 107 8.83 20.67 2.61
CA VAL A 107 8.90 20.72 1.14
C VAL A 107 7.55 20.49 0.46
N ASP A 108 7.34 21.07 -0.72
CA ASP A 108 6.27 20.70 -1.65
C ASP A 108 6.87 20.45 -3.03
N LEU A 109 7.15 19.19 -3.33
CA LEU A 109 7.88 18.76 -4.51
C LEU A 109 6.94 18.08 -5.49
N GLN A 110 6.82 18.60 -6.70
CA GLN A 110 5.90 18.08 -7.71
C GLN A 110 6.66 17.75 -8.99
N VAL A 111 6.45 16.54 -9.51
CA VAL A 111 6.90 16.12 -10.83
C VAL A 111 5.70 15.66 -11.64
N TYR A 112 5.32 16.41 -12.66
CA TYR A 112 4.04 16.16 -13.32
C TYR A 112 4.07 16.30 -14.84
N ASN A 113 3.09 15.67 -15.48
CA ASN A 113 2.77 15.95 -16.87
C ASN A 113 1.27 16.18 -17.04
N ALA A 114 0.89 17.43 -17.31
CA ALA A 114 -0.45 17.85 -17.68
C ALA A 114 -0.57 18.14 -19.19
N SER A 115 0.54 18.06 -19.94
CA SER A 115 0.53 18.16 -21.40
C SER A 115 -0.04 16.90 -22.05
N SER A 116 -0.67 17.05 -23.22
CA SER A 116 -1.06 15.91 -24.07
C SER A 116 0.14 15.19 -24.68
N ASN A 117 1.32 15.81 -24.70
CA ASN A 117 2.56 15.20 -25.16
C ASN A 117 3.13 14.25 -24.08
N ALA A 118 3.63 13.09 -24.50
CA ALA A 118 4.26 12.16 -23.56
C ALA A 118 5.58 12.71 -23.03
N MET A 119 5.70 12.77 -21.71
CA MET A 119 6.91 13.13 -20.97
C MET A 119 7.67 11.87 -20.57
N THR A 120 8.98 11.86 -20.82
CA THR A 120 9.88 10.78 -20.42
C THR A 120 11.00 11.32 -19.57
N ILE A 121 11.18 10.75 -18.38
CA ILE A 121 12.35 10.90 -17.51
C ILE A 121 13.12 9.58 -17.59
N ARG A 122 14.26 9.53 -18.28
CA ARG A 122 14.98 8.25 -18.47
C ARG A 122 15.66 7.75 -17.20
N GLY A 123 15.95 8.65 -16.25
CA GLY A 123 16.51 8.33 -14.94
C GLY A 123 15.45 8.10 -13.84
N SER A 124 15.88 8.21 -12.59
CA SER A 124 15.02 8.16 -11.40
C SER A 124 14.52 9.55 -10.99
N VAL A 125 13.46 9.61 -10.18
CA VAL A 125 13.05 10.81 -9.44
C VAL A 125 13.31 10.53 -7.96
N THR A 126 14.19 11.29 -7.34
CA THR A 126 14.70 10.99 -6.00
C THR A 126 14.64 12.22 -5.09
N PHE A 127 14.10 12.04 -3.90
CA PHE A 127 14.18 12.97 -2.77
C PHE A 127 15.01 12.36 -1.65
N GLN A 128 16.07 13.06 -1.25
CA GLN A 128 17.03 12.58 -0.25
C GLN A 128 17.73 13.75 0.47
N GLY A 129 18.45 13.44 1.53
CA GLY A 129 19.31 14.38 2.25
C GLY A 129 20.58 14.79 1.50
N PRO A 130 21.54 15.43 2.19
CA PRO A 130 22.72 16.02 1.56
C PRO A 130 23.71 15.00 0.98
N LYS A 131 23.57 13.71 1.31
CA LYS A 131 24.41 12.62 0.80
C LYS A 131 23.55 11.61 0.03
N PRO A 132 24.10 10.95 -1.02
CA PRO A 132 23.40 9.87 -1.70
C PRO A 132 22.86 8.82 -0.72
N GLY A 133 21.55 8.56 -0.77
CA GLY A 133 20.86 7.58 0.06
C GLY A 133 20.58 8.00 1.52
N SER A 134 21.03 9.18 1.96
CA SER A 134 20.64 9.71 3.28
C SER A 134 19.22 10.27 3.26
N ALA A 135 18.53 10.26 4.39
CA ALA A 135 17.25 10.93 4.54
C ALA A 135 17.40 12.47 4.59
N TYR A 136 16.44 13.19 4.00
CA TYR A 136 16.21 14.60 4.28
C TYR A 136 15.82 14.77 5.75
N THR A 137 16.23 15.85 6.41
CA THR A 137 15.83 16.07 7.81
C THR A 137 14.83 17.21 7.86
N GLU A 138 13.60 16.94 8.30
CA GLU A 138 12.62 17.98 8.56
C GLU A 138 12.74 18.45 10.02
N THR A 139 12.81 19.77 10.19
CA THR A 139 13.11 20.41 11.49
C THR A 139 11.98 21.31 12.00
N SER A 140 10.91 21.49 11.23
CA SER A 140 9.76 22.31 11.60
C SER A 140 8.47 21.50 11.64
N SER A 141 7.39 22.05 12.18
CA SER A 141 6.08 21.39 12.23
C SER A 141 5.28 21.47 10.93
N ASP A 142 5.90 21.92 9.84
CA ASP A 142 5.26 21.98 8.54
C ASP A 142 4.99 20.56 8.01
N HIS A 143 4.31 20.47 6.88
CA HIS A 143 4.08 19.19 6.20
C HIS A 143 4.93 19.16 4.95
N SER A 144 5.47 17.99 4.65
CA SER A 144 6.27 17.75 3.46
C SER A 144 5.52 16.85 2.48
N TYR A 145 5.56 17.22 1.21
CA TYR A 145 4.88 16.48 0.16
C TYR A 145 5.79 16.24 -1.03
N PHE A 146 5.72 15.04 -1.59
CA PHE A 146 6.42 14.64 -2.80
C PHE A 146 5.45 13.93 -3.74
N TYR A 147 5.04 14.66 -4.78
CA TYR A 147 4.04 14.22 -5.75
C TYR A 147 4.69 13.89 -7.09
N VAL A 148 4.32 12.75 -7.67
CA VAL A 148 4.67 12.38 -9.05
C VAL A 148 3.40 11.95 -9.79
N TYR A 149 2.91 12.75 -10.75
CA TYR A 149 1.58 12.51 -11.29
C TYR A 149 1.37 12.90 -12.77
N THR A 150 0.27 12.42 -13.35
CA THR A 150 -0.30 12.99 -14.58
C THR A 150 -1.67 13.56 -14.29
N ASP A 151 -1.90 14.81 -14.70
CA ASP A 151 -3.15 15.52 -14.45
C ASP A 151 -4.19 15.26 -15.57
N SER A 152 -5.39 15.86 -15.42
CA SER A 152 -6.55 15.87 -16.31
C SER A 152 -6.20 16.26 -17.75
N GLY A 153 -5.69 15.27 -18.45
CA GLY A 153 -5.28 15.31 -19.84
C GLY A 153 -4.80 13.91 -20.20
N SER A 154 -4.81 13.55 -21.48
CA SER A 154 -4.27 12.27 -21.95
C SER A 154 -2.74 12.17 -21.84
N GLY A 155 -2.12 12.98 -20.95
CA GLY A 155 -0.69 13.05 -20.77
C GLY A 155 -0.13 11.73 -20.29
N HIS A 156 1.02 11.35 -20.80
CA HIS A 156 1.70 10.14 -20.37
C HIS A 156 3.02 10.53 -19.71
N LEU A 157 3.32 9.97 -18.55
CA LEU A 157 4.61 10.14 -17.87
C LEU A 157 5.29 8.77 -17.79
N THR A 158 6.51 8.68 -18.31
CA THR A 158 7.34 7.48 -18.18
C THR A 158 8.62 7.81 -17.43
N ILE A 159 8.87 7.10 -16.33
CA ILE A 159 10.07 7.16 -15.51
C ILE A 159 10.86 5.86 -15.74
N GLY A 160 12.05 5.99 -16.32
CA GLY A 160 12.92 4.87 -16.65
C GLY A 160 13.60 4.24 -15.44
N GLY A 161 13.72 4.98 -14.34
CA GLY A 161 14.25 4.54 -13.06
C GLY A 161 13.16 4.31 -12.00
N SER A 162 13.49 4.67 -10.76
CA SER A 162 12.59 4.54 -9.59
C SER A 162 12.10 5.91 -9.12
N ILE A 163 11.03 5.91 -8.33
CA ILE A 163 10.61 7.03 -7.49
C ILE A 163 11.03 6.69 -6.05
N SER A 164 11.78 7.55 -5.39
CA SER A 164 12.24 7.26 -4.03
C SER A 164 12.29 8.52 -3.17
N ALA A 165 11.64 8.46 -2.01
CA ALA A 165 11.73 9.48 -0.96
C ALA A 165 12.40 8.91 0.29
N ARG A 166 13.22 9.73 0.94
CA ARG A 166 13.86 9.41 2.21
C ARG A 166 13.78 10.61 3.14
N GLU A 167 13.18 10.43 4.30
CA GLU A 167 12.99 11.51 5.27
C GLU A 167 13.25 11.06 6.72
N THR A 168 13.75 11.99 7.51
CA THR A 168 13.90 11.90 8.95
C THR A 168 13.17 13.09 9.52
N GLU A 169 12.04 12.84 10.16
CA GLU A 169 11.21 13.89 10.72
C GLU A 169 11.52 14.02 12.21
N THR A 170 11.93 15.22 12.64
CA THR A 170 12.29 15.48 14.05
C THR A 170 11.20 16.25 14.81
N SER A 171 10.11 16.53 14.12
CA SER A 171 9.04 17.45 14.53
C SER A 171 7.68 16.73 14.50
N SER A 172 6.60 17.50 14.38
CA SER A 172 5.22 17.01 14.36
C SER A 172 4.56 17.13 12.99
N GLY A 173 5.37 17.25 11.95
CA GLY A 173 4.92 17.31 10.58
C GLY A 173 4.31 15.99 10.11
N TYR A 174 3.97 15.99 8.82
CA TYR A 174 3.47 14.83 8.12
C TYR A 174 4.15 14.80 6.76
N PHE A 175 4.62 13.62 6.35
CA PHE A 175 5.26 13.44 5.05
C PHE A 175 4.40 12.58 4.14
N SER A 176 4.23 12.99 2.88
CA SER A 176 3.55 12.14 1.91
C SER A 176 4.27 11.98 0.58
N ASN A 177 4.41 10.73 0.14
CA ASN A 177 4.86 10.36 -1.20
C ASN A 177 3.67 9.87 -2.03
N HIS A 178 3.23 10.67 -2.99
CA HIS A 178 2.07 10.39 -3.83
C HIS A 178 2.49 10.11 -5.27
N VAL A 179 2.01 9.00 -5.82
CA VAL A 179 2.18 8.64 -7.23
C VAL A 179 0.80 8.43 -7.86
N SER A 180 0.36 9.36 -8.72
CA SER A 180 -1.04 9.35 -9.16
C SER A 180 -1.29 9.64 -10.64
N THR A 181 -2.49 9.29 -11.10
CA THR A 181 -2.99 9.69 -12.42
C THR A 181 -4.51 9.87 -12.44
N SER A 182 -4.98 10.77 -13.29
CA SER A 182 -6.40 10.90 -13.62
C SER A 182 -6.76 10.12 -14.90
N ASP A 183 -6.43 10.65 -16.08
CA ASP A 183 -6.74 10.14 -17.41
C ASP A 183 -5.49 9.72 -18.20
N GLY A 184 -4.32 10.10 -17.68
CA GLY A 184 -3.02 9.78 -18.23
C GLY A 184 -2.50 8.40 -17.85
N ASN A 185 -1.40 7.98 -18.47
CA ASN A 185 -0.70 6.77 -18.00
C ASN A 185 0.61 7.15 -17.34
N LEU A 186 0.88 6.57 -16.18
CA LEU A 186 2.13 6.76 -15.44
C LEU A 186 2.88 5.43 -15.35
N ASN A 187 4.01 5.34 -16.04
CA ASN A 187 4.86 4.15 -16.07
C ASN A 187 6.15 4.42 -15.29
N VAL A 188 6.45 3.58 -14.29
CA VAL A 188 7.70 3.57 -13.54
C VAL A 188 8.37 2.23 -13.79
N ASN A 189 9.50 2.21 -14.49
CA ASN A 189 10.18 0.94 -14.81
C ASN A 189 10.86 0.31 -13.58
N GLY A 190 11.21 1.11 -12.59
CA GLY A 190 11.79 0.69 -11.32
C GLY A 190 10.75 0.49 -10.22
N SER A 191 11.12 0.90 -9.01
CA SER A 191 10.28 0.80 -7.81
C SER A 191 9.71 2.17 -7.41
N VAL A 192 8.69 2.15 -6.56
CA VAL A 192 8.26 3.31 -5.77
C VAL A 192 8.61 3.02 -4.31
N SER A 193 9.33 3.92 -3.64
CA SER A 193 9.78 3.67 -2.27
C SER A 193 9.75 4.89 -1.37
N LEU A 194 9.32 4.68 -0.13
CA LEU A 194 9.40 5.63 0.97
C LEU A 194 10.20 5.01 2.12
N ALA A 195 11.25 5.70 2.58
CA ALA A 195 11.98 5.32 3.79
C ALA A 195 12.00 6.47 4.79
N MET A 196 11.44 6.24 5.98
CA MET A 196 11.28 7.27 7.01
C MET A 196 11.86 6.89 8.37
N SER A 197 12.16 7.92 9.16
CA SER A 197 12.46 7.76 10.58
C SER A 197 11.93 8.93 11.39
N GLY A 198 11.17 8.68 12.46
CA GLY A 198 10.48 9.72 13.24
C GLY A 198 9.15 10.17 12.62
N GLY A 199 8.56 11.24 13.19
CA GLY A 199 7.35 11.91 12.67
C GLY A 199 6.02 11.51 13.29
N LYS A 200 4.93 12.19 12.86
CA LYS A 200 3.54 11.95 13.34
C LYS A 200 2.60 11.32 12.31
N GLY A 201 3.04 11.15 11.08
CA GLY A 201 2.29 10.37 10.10
C GLY A 201 2.95 10.43 8.74
N PHE A 202 2.76 9.38 7.96
CA PHE A 202 3.31 9.35 6.62
C PHE A 202 2.55 8.37 5.72
N ASP A 203 2.46 8.77 4.45
CA ASP A 203 1.75 7.99 3.44
C ASP A 203 2.64 7.78 2.21
N ASN A 204 2.60 6.56 1.70
CA ASN A 204 3.09 6.17 0.40
C ASN A 204 1.89 5.72 -0.43
N ASP A 205 1.27 6.69 -1.10
CA ASP A 205 -0.01 6.54 -1.79
C ASP A 205 0.18 6.46 -3.30
N ILE A 206 -0.28 5.36 -3.90
CA ILE A 206 -0.27 5.12 -5.33
C ILE A 206 -1.70 4.97 -5.80
N PHE A 207 -2.21 5.91 -6.60
CA PHE A 207 -3.64 5.93 -6.89
C PHE A 207 -4.04 6.48 -8.25
N THR A 208 -5.19 6.00 -8.74
CA THR A 208 -5.83 6.53 -9.94
C THR A 208 -7.29 6.84 -9.68
N TRP A 209 -7.77 8.00 -10.12
CA TRP A 209 -9.17 8.43 -9.94
C TRP A 209 -9.97 8.55 -11.24
N GLY A 210 -9.34 8.29 -12.39
CA GLY A 210 -10.00 8.38 -13.70
C GLY A 210 -9.76 7.14 -14.56
N SER A 211 -9.57 7.35 -15.85
CA SER A 211 -9.32 6.27 -16.82
C SER A 211 -7.84 5.87 -16.92
N GLY A 212 -6.96 6.69 -16.35
CA GLY A 212 -5.52 6.56 -16.39
C GLY A 212 -4.99 5.37 -15.61
N SER A 213 -3.92 4.74 -16.10
CA SER A 213 -3.32 3.57 -15.44
C SER A 213 -1.91 3.83 -14.94
N ILE A 214 -1.56 3.19 -13.83
CA ILE A 214 -0.23 3.20 -13.23
C ILE A 214 0.41 1.83 -13.42
N SER A 215 1.65 1.80 -13.92
CA SER A 215 2.45 0.57 -14.01
C SER A 215 3.79 0.78 -13.33
N ILE A 216 4.08 -0.01 -12.30
CA ILE A 216 5.35 -0.05 -11.57
C ILE A 216 6.04 -1.38 -11.88
N GLY A 217 7.22 -1.32 -12.47
CA GLY A 217 7.93 -2.50 -12.99
C GLY A 217 8.44 -3.44 -11.90
N LEU A 218 8.81 -2.89 -10.74
CA LEU A 218 9.37 -3.63 -9.62
C LEU A 218 8.44 -3.59 -8.39
N ASP A 219 8.91 -3.04 -7.27
CA ASP A 219 8.25 -3.09 -5.97
C ASP A 219 7.66 -1.74 -5.58
N VAL A 220 6.66 -1.78 -4.70
CA VAL A 220 6.24 -0.65 -3.86
C VAL A 220 6.69 -0.95 -2.44
N THR A 221 7.52 -0.08 -1.85
CA THR A 221 8.08 -0.33 -0.52
C THR A 221 7.94 0.88 0.40
N GLU A 222 7.43 0.64 1.59
CA GLU A 222 7.49 1.60 2.68
C GLU A 222 8.28 1.00 3.85
N SER A 223 9.21 1.77 4.41
CA SER A 223 9.94 1.40 5.62
C SER A 223 10.00 2.56 6.60
N MET A 224 9.65 2.35 7.85
CA MET A 224 9.69 3.39 8.88
C MET A 224 10.20 2.86 10.23
N THR A 225 10.97 3.70 10.93
CA THR A 225 11.43 3.43 12.29
C THR A 225 11.27 4.61 13.24
N GLY A 226 10.70 4.40 14.42
CA GLY A 226 10.77 5.32 15.55
C GLY A 226 9.81 6.51 15.51
N SER A 227 8.64 6.37 14.90
CA SER A 227 7.59 7.41 14.90
C SER A 227 6.55 7.18 16.02
N ASP A 228 5.88 8.28 16.39
CA ASP A 228 4.60 8.26 17.12
C ASP A 228 3.42 8.38 16.12
N GLY A 229 3.67 8.06 14.85
CA GLY A 229 2.82 8.40 13.71
C GLY A 229 2.33 7.19 12.92
N GLY A 230 1.12 7.28 12.37
CA GLY A 230 0.53 6.23 11.51
C GLY A 230 1.25 6.11 10.17
N GLY A 231 1.13 4.95 9.52
CA GLY A 231 1.84 4.63 8.29
C GLY A 231 0.96 3.95 7.26
N TYR A 232 0.83 4.53 6.08
CA TYR A 232 -0.07 4.07 5.03
C TYR A 232 0.70 3.77 3.74
N ASN A 233 0.77 2.50 3.35
CA ASN A 233 1.28 2.09 2.05
C ASN A 233 0.09 1.63 1.19
N LEU A 234 -0.48 2.54 0.41
CA LEU A 234 -1.77 2.33 -0.25
C LEU A 234 -1.65 2.26 -1.77
N LEU A 235 -2.25 1.23 -2.36
CA LEU A 235 -2.56 1.18 -3.79
C LEU A 235 -4.06 1.32 -3.97
N HIS A 236 -4.54 2.40 -4.58
CA HIS A 236 -5.97 2.67 -4.72
C HIS A 236 -6.38 3.05 -6.14
N ALA A 237 -7.06 2.14 -6.84
CA ALA A 237 -7.80 2.48 -8.05
C ALA A 237 -9.22 2.92 -7.64
N TYR A 238 -9.50 4.23 -7.57
CA TYR A 238 -10.76 4.80 -7.09
C TYR A 238 -11.94 4.56 -8.07
N SER A 239 -12.88 5.50 -8.18
CA SER A 239 -14.16 5.43 -8.90
C SER A 239 -14.07 5.30 -10.43
N GLY A 240 -12.87 5.27 -11.01
CA GLY A 240 -12.62 5.21 -12.45
C GLY A 240 -12.48 3.79 -13.03
N SER A 241 -11.98 3.73 -14.26
CA SER A 241 -11.57 2.49 -14.96
C SER A 241 -10.06 2.30 -14.98
N GLY A 242 -9.32 3.23 -14.38
CA GLY A 242 -7.87 3.20 -14.23
C GLY A 242 -7.39 1.96 -13.49
N ASN A 243 -6.24 1.43 -13.91
CA ASN A 243 -5.68 0.22 -13.32
C ASN A 243 -4.32 0.50 -12.71
N ILE A 244 -3.98 -0.22 -11.64
CA ILE A 244 -2.66 -0.18 -11.03
C ILE A 244 -2.02 -1.57 -11.19
N THR A 245 -0.80 -1.63 -11.73
CA THR A 245 -0.02 -2.86 -11.82
C THR A 245 1.34 -2.68 -11.15
N VAL A 246 1.69 -3.59 -10.25
CA VAL A 246 3.03 -3.70 -9.63
C VAL A 246 3.64 -5.04 -10.04
N GLY A 247 4.84 -5.00 -10.61
CA GLY A 247 5.50 -6.19 -11.17
C GLY A 247 5.89 -7.21 -10.12
N LEU A 248 6.34 -6.76 -8.95
CA LEU A 248 6.83 -7.59 -7.85
C LEU A 248 5.94 -7.42 -6.61
N CYS A 249 6.46 -6.93 -5.48
CA CYS A 249 5.75 -6.92 -4.21
C CYS A 249 5.31 -5.52 -3.77
N VAL A 250 4.30 -5.50 -2.89
CA VAL A 250 3.98 -4.33 -2.06
C VAL A 250 4.37 -4.69 -0.64
N THR A 251 5.38 -3.99 -0.10
CA THR A 251 5.99 -4.32 1.19
C THR A 251 5.95 -3.11 2.11
N GLN A 252 5.50 -3.31 3.33
CA GLN A 252 5.53 -2.32 4.39
C GLN A 252 6.29 -2.89 5.60
N THR A 253 7.28 -2.14 6.12
CA THR A 253 8.06 -2.51 7.32
C THR A 253 8.08 -1.36 8.30
N LEU A 254 7.37 -1.48 9.41
CA LEU A 254 7.16 -0.37 10.35
C LEU A 254 7.51 -0.80 11.77
N SER A 255 8.09 0.14 12.52
CA SER A 255 8.28 0.00 13.96
C SER A 255 8.09 1.36 14.64
N GLY A 256 7.17 1.44 15.58
CA GLY A 256 6.84 2.67 16.31
C GLY A 256 5.77 2.41 17.36
N THR A 257 5.27 3.47 17.99
CA THR A 257 4.23 3.40 19.01
C THR A 257 3.10 4.37 18.70
N GLY A 258 1.91 4.11 19.20
CA GLY A 258 0.85 5.10 19.32
C GLY A 258 -0.08 5.26 18.13
N MET A 259 0.06 4.52 17.02
CA MET A 259 -0.77 4.72 15.82
C MET A 259 -0.92 3.48 14.91
N ASP A 260 -1.85 3.59 13.96
CA ASP A 260 -2.28 2.54 13.04
C ASP A 260 -1.42 2.44 11.78
N TYR A 261 -1.21 1.20 11.33
CA TYR A 261 -0.40 0.85 10.17
C TYR A 261 -1.22 0.09 9.13
N TYR A 262 -1.34 0.65 7.93
CA TYR A 262 -2.15 0.09 6.85
C TYR A 262 -1.30 -0.18 5.62
N ASN A 263 -1.32 -1.43 5.16
CA ASN A 263 -0.74 -1.83 3.88
C ASN A 263 -1.88 -2.29 2.97
N GLY A 264 -2.38 -1.36 2.15
CA GLY A 264 -3.68 -1.48 1.50
C GLY A 264 -3.60 -1.64 -0.01
N VAL A 265 -4.47 -2.50 -0.54
CA VAL A 265 -4.69 -2.70 -1.97
C VAL A 265 -6.19 -2.65 -2.22
N ILE A 266 -6.66 -1.54 -2.79
CA ILE A 266 -8.08 -1.20 -2.90
C ILE A 266 -8.42 -0.99 -4.37
N SER A 267 -9.32 -1.82 -4.91
CA SER A 267 -9.88 -1.64 -6.25
C SER A 267 -11.33 -1.20 -6.17
N SER A 268 -11.60 0.05 -6.57
CA SER A 268 -12.89 0.72 -6.63
C SER A 268 -13.63 0.72 -5.29
N ASP A 269 -13.88 1.89 -4.71
CA ASP A 269 -14.63 2.07 -3.45
C ASP A 269 -16.09 2.51 -3.66
N THR A 270 -16.41 3.03 -4.85
CA THR A 270 -17.65 3.77 -5.14
C THR A 270 -18.33 3.35 -6.45
N GLY A 271 -18.05 2.12 -6.94
CA GLY A 271 -18.72 1.56 -8.12
C GLY A 271 -17.92 1.65 -9.43
N GLY A 272 -16.63 1.97 -9.34
CA GLY A 272 -15.70 1.92 -10.46
C GLY A 272 -15.47 0.50 -11.00
N THR A 273 -14.70 0.45 -12.09
CA THR A 273 -14.26 -0.79 -12.77
C THR A 273 -12.74 -0.99 -12.67
N GLY A 274 -12.03 -0.02 -12.09
CA GLY A 274 -10.59 -0.05 -11.91
C GLY A 274 -10.11 -1.29 -11.17
N SER A 275 -8.95 -1.80 -11.56
CA SER A 275 -8.37 -3.03 -11.01
C SER A 275 -6.95 -2.81 -10.50
N VAL A 276 -6.57 -3.54 -9.46
CA VAL A 276 -5.21 -3.53 -8.92
C VAL A 276 -4.58 -4.92 -9.05
N LYS A 277 -3.39 -5.00 -9.63
CA LYS A 277 -2.65 -6.25 -9.85
C LYS A 277 -1.25 -6.16 -9.27
N ILE A 278 -0.91 -7.11 -8.41
CA ILE A 278 0.43 -7.29 -7.86
C ILE A 278 0.97 -8.63 -8.36
N GLY A 279 2.12 -8.61 -9.03
CA GLY A 279 2.73 -9.83 -9.59
C GLY A 279 3.25 -10.79 -8.51
N GLY A 280 3.78 -10.23 -7.42
CA GLY A 280 4.30 -10.91 -6.24
C GLY A 280 3.34 -10.83 -5.05
N SER A 281 3.83 -10.43 -3.88
CA SER A 281 3.09 -10.52 -2.61
C SER A 281 2.72 -9.16 -2.02
N LEU A 282 1.70 -9.13 -1.17
CA LEU A 282 1.44 -8.05 -0.22
C LEU A 282 2.01 -8.48 1.14
N ARG A 283 2.96 -7.70 1.68
CA ARG A 283 3.70 -8.07 2.90
C ARG A 283 3.76 -6.91 3.88
N GLN A 284 3.39 -7.16 5.13
CA GLN A 284 3.55 -6.20 6.22
C GLN A 284 4.33 -6.85 7.36
N THR A 285 5.37 -6.15 7.83
CA THR A 285 6.05 -6.43 9.09
C THR A 285 5.88 -5.22 9.99
N ALA A 286 5.20 -5.36 11.12
CA ALA A 286 4.86 -4.25 11.99
C ALA A 286 5.24 -4.56 13.44
N SER A 287 5.82 -3.56 14.12
CA SER A 287 5.95 -3.52 15.57
C SER A 287 5.22 -2.30 16.11
N THR A 288 4.05 -2.48 16.70
CA THR A 288 3.18 -1.39 17.21
C THR A 288 2.34 -1.87 18.40
N ASP A 289 1.90 -0.95 19.25
CA ASP A 289 0.90 -1.18 20.30
C ASP A 289 -0.54 -0.89 19.84
N HIS A 290 -0.74 -0.58 18.55
CA HIS A 290 -2.03 -0.24 17.91
C HIS A 290 -2.35 -1.19 16.73
N TYR A 291 -3.01 -0.71 15.68
CA TYR A 291 -3.46 -1.52 14.55
C TYR A 291 -2.33 -1.76 13.54
N ALA A 292 -2.22 -2.98 13.04
CA ALA A 292 -1.49 -3.32 11.83
C ALA A 292 -2.43 -4.12 10.94
N GLU A 293 -2.72 -3.61 9.75
CA GLU A 293 -3.65 -4.21 8.81
C GLU A 293 -3.01 -4.35 7.41
N ASN A 294 -3.04 -5.56 6.86
CA ASN A 294 -3.03 -5.73 5.41
C ASN A 294 -4.47 -5.69 4.91
N GLN A 295 -4.79 -4.70 4.07
CA GLN A 295 -6.13 -4.58 3.50
C GLN A 295 -6.11 -4.95 2.03
N VAL A 296 -6.99 -5.86 1.62
CA VAL A 296 -7.22 -6.25 0.22
C VAL A 296 -8.71 -6.11 -0.04
N PHE A 297 -9.08 -5.03 -0.73
CA PHE A 297 -10.47 -4.67 -0.94
C PHE A 297 -10.77 -4.59 -2.44
N ALA A 298 -11.94 -5.12 -2.84
CA ALA A 298 -12.49 -4.88 -4.16
C ALA A 298 -13.98 -4.54 -4.08
N SER A 299 -14.42 -3.46 -4.72
CA SER A 299 -15.85 -3.19 -4.85
C SER A 299 -16.31 -2.72 -6.23
N GLY A 300 -17.63 -2.61 -6.38
CA GLY A 300 -18.26 -2.29 -7.66
C GLY A 300 -18.06 -3.46 -8.62
N SER A 301 -17.36 -3.23 -9.72
CA SER A 301 -16.95 -4.29 -10.66
C SER A 301 -15.42 -4.42 -10.78
N GLY A 302 -14.68 -3.69 -9.95
CA GLY A 302 -13.23 -3.73 -9.88
C GLY A 302 -12.69 -5.08 -9.43
N SER A 303 -11.43 -5.34 -9.73
CA SER A 303 -10.77 -6.59 -9.31
C SER A 303 -9.41 -6.33 -8.69
N THR A 304 -9.12 -7.07 -7.61
CA THR A 304 -7.79 -7.09 -6.98
C THR A 304 -7.16 -8.46 -7.15
N ALA A 305 -5.96 -8.51 -7.71
CA ALA A 305 -5.21 -9.75 -7.93
C ALA A 305 -3.81 -9.64 -7.34
N ILE A 306 -3.52 -10.45 -6.31
CA ILE A 306 -2.20 -10.56 -5.68
C ILE A 306 -1.56 -11.87 -6.12
N GLY A 307 -0.27 -11.89 -6.42
CA GLY A 307 0.42 -13.11 -6.86
C GLY A 307 0.07 -13.52 -8.28
N ALA A 308 -0.30 -12.56 -9.12
CA ALA A 308 -0.73 -12.83 -10.50
C ALA A 308 0.45 -13.16 -11.45
N GLY A 309 1.69 -13.13 -10.95
CA GLY A 309 2.90 -13.51 -11.67
C GLY A 309 3.18 -15.02 -11.67
N ILE A 310 4.31 -15.40 -12.30
CA ILE A 310 4.74 -16.81 -12.44
C ILE A 310 5.06 -17.44 -11.09
N VAL A 311 5.58 -16.65 -10.13
CA VAL A 311 6.01 -17.16 -8.82
C VAL A 311 4.82 -17.41 -7.89
N GLY A 312 3.62 -16.91 -8.21
CA GLY A 312 2.56 -16.82 -7.22
C GLY A 312 2.87 -15.77 -6.16
N GLY A 313 1.95 -15.52 -5.25
CA GLY A 313 2.11 -14.48 -4.24
C GLY A 313 1.13 -14.63 -3.08
N CYS A 314 1.50 -14.08 -1.93
CA CYS A 314 0.74 -14.20 -0.70
C CYS A 314 0.32 -12.84 -0.17
N VAL A 315 -0.67 -12.86 0.72
CA VAL A 315 -0.89 -11.79 1.69
C VAL A 315 -0.24 -12.27 2.99
N THR A 316 0.74 -11.55 3.50
CA THR A 316 1.48 -11.94 4.69
C THR A 316 1.60 -10.80 5.67
N GLN A 317 1.14 -11.03 6.88
CA GLN A 317 1.36 -10.14 8.01
C GLN A 317 2.25 -10.83 9.05
N THR A 318 3.24 -10.11 9.51
CA THR A 318 4.01 -10.43 10.72
C THR A 318 3.91 -9.24 11.64
N MET A 319 3.27 -9.42 12.78
CA MET A 319 3.09 -8.36 13.76
C MET A 319 3.69 -8.78 15.10
N THR A 320 4.33 -7.83 15.76
CA THR A 320 4.72 -7.93 17.17
C THR A 320 4.15 -6.73 17.89
N THR A 321 3.38 -6.95 18.96
CA THR A 321 2.82 -5.84 19.74
C THR A 321 3.40 -5.80 21.14
N THR A 322 3.38 -4.63 21.76
CA THR A 322 3.77 -4.45 23.17
C THR A 322 2.59 -4.01 24.05
N GLY A 323 1.35 -4.07 23.53
CA GLY A 323 0.12 -3.62 24.19
C GLY A 323 -1.14 -4.09 23.47
N ASP A 324 -2.19 -3.26 23.52
CA ASP A 324 -3.57 -3.49 23.06
C ASP A 324 -3.73 -3.46 21.52
N GLY A 325 -2.72 -3.98 20.80
CA GLY A 325 -2.64 -3.88 19.36
C GLY A 325 -3.53 -4.88 18.62
N TYR A 326 -3.89 -4.54 17.38
CA TYR A 326 -4.73 -5.35 16.49
C TYR A 326 -3.93 -5.78 15.27
N GLY A 327 -3.76 -7.09 15.07
CA GLY A 327 -3.21 -7.63 13.83
C GLY A 327 -4.31 -8.15 12.93
N LEU A 328 -4.42 -7.61 11.72
CA LEU A 328 -5.47 -7.99 10.79
C LEU A 328 -4.96 -8.23 9.35
N ASN A 329 -5.32 -9.37 8.75
CA ASN A 329 -5.39 -9.49 7.30
C ASN A 329 -6.86 -9.37 6.89
N ARG A 330 -7.24 -8.25 6.28
CA ARG A 330 -8.61 -7.98 5.85
C ARG A 330 -8.75 -8.16 4.34
N ILE A 331 -9.44 -9.20 3.90
CA ILE A 331 -9.66 -9.51 2.49
C ILE A 331 -11.16 -9.49 2.20
N VAL A 332 -11.60 -8.48 1.46
CA VAL A 332 -13.01 -8.15 1.35
C VAL A 332 -13.44 -7.88 -0.09
N THR A 333 -14.64 -8.36 -0.44
CA THR A 333 -15.36 -7.88 -1.64
C THR A 333 -16.71 -7.26 -1.29
N LYS A 334 -17.10 -6.22 -2.03
CA LYS A 334 -18.43 -5.60 -1.95
C LYS A 334 -19.00 -5.35 -3.36
N GLY A 335 -20.23 -5.75 -3.64
CA GLY A 335 -20.78 -5.71 -5.00
C GLY A 335 -20.26 -6.87 -5.85
N ASP A 336 -20.01 -6.62 -7.14
CA ASP A 336 -19.55 -7.64 -8.09
C ASP A 336 -18.02 -7.75 -8.18
N GLY A 337 -17.30 -6.96 -7.37
CA GLY A 337 -15.85 -6.95 -7.33
C GLY A 337 -15.26 -8.28 -6.88
N SER A 338 -14.06 -8.60 -7.34
CA SER A 338 -13.43 -9.89 -7.05
C SER A 338 -12.01 -9.75 -6.52
N VAL A 339 -11.64 -10.63 -5.59
CA VAL A 339 -10.28 -10.75 -5.09
C VAL A 339 -9.72 -12.12 -5.46
N THR A 340 -8.52 -12.15 -6.02
CA THR A 340 -7.73 -13.38 -6.20
C THR A 340 -6.37 -13.24 -5.52
N ILE A 341 -6.04 -14.19 -4.66
CA ILE A 341 -4.74 -14.30 -4.01
C ILE A 341 -4.05 -15.55 -4.52
N GLY A 342 -2.91 -15.35 -5.17
CA GLY A 342 -2.07 -16.36 -5.77
C GLY A 342 -2.39 -16.72 -7.21
N ASN A 343 -1.50 -17.54 -7.78
CA ASN A 343 -1.61 -18.05 -9.13
C ASN A 343 -2.38 -19.38 -9.16
N LYS A 344 -3.59 -19.36 -9.73
CA LYS A 344 -4.47 -20.54 -9.84
C LYS A 344 -3.83 -21.72 -10.60
N LEU A 345 -2.88 -21.46 -11.50
CA LEU A 345 -2.18 -22.50 -12.28
C LEU A 345 -1.20 -23.32 -11.42
N ARG A 346 -0.77 -22.78 -10.28
CA ARG A 346 0.17 -23.46 -9.37
C ARG A 346 -0.53 -24.24 -8.23
N GLY A 347 -1.86 -24.31 -8.25
CA GLY A 347 -2.63 -24.96 -7.19
C GLY A 347 -2.30 -24.37 -5.82
N VAL A 348 -2.13 -25.24 -4.81
CA VAL A 348 -1.90 -24.84 -3.41
C VAL A 348 -0.61 -24.02 -3.22
N LEU A 349 0.40 -24.23 -4.06
CA LEU A 349 1.64 -23.44 -4.06
C LEU A 349 1.49 -22.06 -4.72
N GLY A 350 0.28 -21.73 -5.20
CA GLY A 350 0.00 -20.53 -5.95
C GLY A 350 -0.07 -19.25 -5.12
N GLY A 351 -0.40 -19.34 -3.83
CA GLY A 351 -0.47 -18.15 -2.96
C GLY A 351 -1.37 -18.32 -1.75
N SER A 352 -0.94 -17.82 -0.59
CA SER A 352 -1.63 -18.05 0.69
C SER A 352 -1.95 -16.74 1.40
N VAL A 353 -2.86 -16.80 2.36
CA VAL A 353 -3.06 -15.76 3.37
C VAL A 353 -2.41 -16.25 4.65
N VAL A 354 -1.45 -15.49 5.16
CA VAL A 354 -0.64 -15.91 6.30
C VAL A 354 -0.55 -14.80 7.32
N GLN A 355 -0.84 -15.13 8.57
CA GLN A 355 -0.70 -14.24 9.71
C GLN A 355 0.17 -14.88 10.77
N PHE A 356 1.15 -14.12 11.24
CA PHE A 356 1.95 -14.43 12.41
C PHE A 356 1.85 -13.26 13.39
N ASN A 357 1.39 -13.54 14.60
CA ASN A 357 1.31 -12.55 15.65
C ASN A 357 1.77 -13.14 16.98
N THR A 358 2.59 -12.41 17.73
CA THR A 358 3.22 -12.92 18.96
C THR A 358 2.66 -12.37 20.26
N SER A 359 1.86 -11.29 20.21
CA SER A 359 1.45 -10.59 21.43
C SER A 359 0.22 -9.66 21.33
N ALA A 360 -0.51 -9.63 20.22
CA ALA A 360 -1.64 -8.72 20.02
C ALA A 360 -2.88 -9.05 20.87
N GLU A 361 -3.70 -8.03 21.12
CA GLU A 361 -5.01 -8.13 21.78
C GLU A 361 -6.05 -8.77 20.86
N PHE A 362 -5.97 -8.45 19.57
CA PHE A 362 -6.81 -9.05 18.54
C PHE A 362 -5.95 -9.51 17.39
N VAL A 363 -6.14 -10.76 16.97
CA VAL A 363 -5.47 -11.33 15.79
C VAL A 363 -6.53 -11.92 14.92
N LYS A 364 -6.58 -11.47 13.66
CA LYS A 364 -7.65 -11.87 12.75
C LYS A 364 -7.21 -11.98 11.30
N ASN A 365 -7.55 -13.11 10.68
CA ASN A 365 -7.73 -13.18 9.23
C ASN A 365 -9.22 -13.02 8.95
N TYR A 366 -9.62 -11.87 8.40
CA TYR A 366 -11.00 -11.58 8.04
C TYR A 366 -11.17 -11.68 6.52
N ILE A 367 -11.76 -12.77 6.05
CA ILE A 367 -12.00 -13.01 4.62
C ILE A 367 -13.50 -13.00 4.38
N ALA A 368 -14.04 -11.92 3.80
CA ALA A 368 -15.49 -11.75 3.71
C ALA A 368 -16.01 -11.19 2.38
N THR A 369 -17.20 -11.65 1.96
CA THR A 369 -17.94 -11.05 0.83
C THR A 369 -19.23 -10.42 1.33
N TYR A 370 -19.43 -9.11 1.12
CA TYR A 370 -20.59 -8.42 1.70
C TYR A 370 -21.83 -8.42 0.82
N THR A 371 -21.82 -7.68 -0.29
CA THR A 371 -22.98 -7.55 -1.20
C THR A 371 -22.61 -8.03 -2.60
N GLY A 372 -23.61 -8.25 -3.47
CA GLY A 372 -23.40 -8.59 -4.89
C GLY A 372 -22.94 -10.03 -5.16
N THR A 373 -22.42 -10.25 -6.38
CA THR A 373 -21.97 -11.57 -6.87
C THR A 373 -20.46 -11.78 -6.80
N GLY A 374 -19.74 -10.78 -6.28
CA GLY A 374 -18.29 -10.78 -6.10
C GLY A 374 -17.79 -12.01 -5.33
N GLY A 375 -16.54 -12.37 -5.55
CA GLY A 375 -15.97 -13.57 -4.95
C GLY A 375 -14.51 -13.42 -4.58
N ILE A 376 -14.11 -14.22 -3.58
CA ILE A 376 -12.73 -14.30 -3.12
C ILE A 376 -12.18 -15.69 -3.47
N THR A 377 -11.03 -15.73 -4.14
CA THR A 377 -10.30 -16.97 -4.36
C THR A 377 -8.90 -16.91 -3.76
N VAL A 378 -8.58 -17.83 -2.86
CA VAL A 378 -7.23 -18.09 -2.38
C VAL A 378 -6.72 -19.37 -3.03
N ALA A 379 -5.65 -19.27 -3.82
CA ALA A 379 -5.09 -20.39 -4.57
C ALA A 379 -4.43 -21.45 -3.66
N GLY A 380 -3.90 -21.02 -2.53
CA GLY A 380 -3.27 -21.81 -1.49
C GLY A 380 -4.08 -21.85 -0.22
N SER A 381 -3.38 -21.79 0.91
CA SER A 381 -3.96 -21.99 2.24
C SER A 381 -4.25 -20.66 2.94
N VAL A 382 -5.05 -20.74 4.00
CA VAL A 382 -5.17 -19.68 5.00
C VAL A 382 -4.53 -20.19 6.28
N THR A 383 -3.62 -19.43 6.87
CA THR A 383 -2.90 -19.82 8.07
C THR A 383 -2.84 -18.67 9.06
N GLN A 384 -3.35 -18.91 10.27
CA GLN A 384 -3.18 -18.06 11.43
C GLN A 384 -2.29 -18.79 12.44
N ASN A 385 -1.21 -18.14 12.86
CA ASN A 385 -0.50 -18.52 14.06
C ASN A 385 -0.50 -17.30 14.98
N SER A 386 -1.25 -17.39 16.06
CA SER A 386 -1.34 -16.33 17.04
C SER A 386 -0.89 -16.83 18.42
N ALA A 387 -0.10 -16.01 19.08
CA ALA A 387 0.18 -16.13 20.49
C ALA A 387 -0.21 -14.81 21.14
N SER A 388 -0.95 -14.88 22.25
CA SER A 388 -1.30 -13.70 23.02
C SER A 388 -0.78 -13.81 24.45
N SER A 389 -0.26 -12.69 24.94
CA SER A 389 0.20 -12.54 26.33
C SER A 389 -0.47 -11.35 27.04
N ALA A 390 -1.35 -10.63 26.36
CA ALA A 390 -2.05 -9.45 26.87
C ALA A 390 -3.23 -9.85 27.77
N SER A 391 -3.69 -8.95 28.65
CA SER A 391 -4.66 -9.25 29.73
C SER A 391 -6.15 -9.06 29.37
N ALA A 392 -6.47 -8.98 28.08
CA ALA A 392 -7.80 -9.07 27.50
C ALA A 392 -7.54 -9.44 26.04
N VAL A 393 -8.05 -10.54 25.49
CA VAL A 393 -7.73 -10.92 24.10
C VAL A 393 -8.95 -11.62 23.51
N ASN A 394 -9.39 -11.20 22.31
CA ASN A 394 -10.20 -12.05 21.45
C ASN A 394 -9.34 -12.43 20.24
N MET A 395 -8.96 -13.70 20.17
CA MET A 395 -8.33 -14.23 18.95
C MET A 395 -9.44 -14.71 18.04
N GLU A 396 -9.53 -14.14 16.85
CA GLU A 396 -10.63 -14.40 15.93
C GLU A 396 -10.11 -14.92 14.61
N ASN A 397 -10.77 -15.90 14.00
CA ASN A 397 -10.52 -16.23 12.60
C ASN A 397 -11.83 -16.32 11.88
N ASP A 398 -12.04 -15.40 10.94
CA ASP A 398 -13.33 -15.20 10.31
C ASP A 398 -13.20 -15.41 8.81
N ILE A 399 -13.79 -16.50 8.33
CA ILE A 399 -13.93 -16.78 6.91
C ILE A 399 -15.43 -16.80 6.60
N ILE A 400 -15.96 -15.68 6.12
CA ILE A 400 -17.40 -15.41 6.07
C ILE A 400 -17.85 -15.12 4.63
N ALA A 401 -18.50 -16.08 3.98
CA ALA A 401 -19.17 -15.84 2.70
C ALA A 401 -20.56 -15.24 2.92
N GLY A 402 -20.87 -14.16 2.20
CA GLY A 402 -22.21 -13.53 2.16
C GLY A 402 -22.60 -12.72 3.40
N ASP A 403 -21.65 -12.11 4.11
CA ASP A 403 -21.93 -11.20 5.23
C ASP A 403 -22.83 -10.04 4.79
N GLY A 404 -23.89 -9.70 5.52
CA GLY A 404 -24.80 -8.60 5.10
C GLY A 404 -25.66 -8.88 3.86
N GLY A 405 -25.83 -10.15 3.46
CA GLY A 405 -26.86 -10.59 2.51
C GLY A 405 -26.42 -10.76 1.04
N GLY A 406 -25.12 -10.64 0.75
CA GLY A 406 -24.56 -10.87 -0.58
C GLY A 406 -24.48 -12.35 -0.95
N ILE A 407 -24.41 -12.64 -2.25
CA ILE A 407 -24.44 -14.00 -2.79
C ILE A 407 -23.05 -14.47 -3.23
N GLY A 408 -22.02 -13.83 -2.67
CA GLY A 408 -20.63 -14.05 -3.00
C GLY A 408 -20.14 -15.45 -2.65
N LYS A 409 -19.03 -15.82 -3.29
CA LYS A 409 -18.40 -17.13 -3.11
C LYS A 409 -16.98 -16.96 -2.61
N ILE A 410 -16.63 -17.72 -1.58
CA ILE A 410 -15.26 -17.84 -1.11
C ILE A 410 -14.74 -19.23 -1.48
N THR A 411 -13.58 -19.28 -2.14
CA THR A 411 -12.89 -20.52 -2.49
C THR A 411 -11.46 -20.50 -1.99
N ILE A 412 -11.13 -21.41 -1.08
CA ILE A 412 -9.79 -21.69 -0.60
C ILE A 412 -9.39 -23.04 -1.18
N ARG A 413 -8.37 -23.06 -2.04
CA ARG A 413 -7.93 -24.29 -2.73
C ARG A 413 -6.95 -25.13 -1.91
N GLY A 414 -6.34 -24.55 -0.88
CA GLY A 414 -5.51 -25.23 0.10
C GLY A 414 -6.29 -25.58 1.38
N SER A 415 -5.55 -25.66 2.48
CA SER A 415 -6.08 -25.94 3.81
C SER A 415 -6.36 -24.64 4.57
N VAL A 416 -7.14 -24.74 5.65
CA VAL A 416 -7.21 -23.70 6.68
C VAL A 416 -6.56 -24.23 7.94
N THR A 417 -5.65 -23.46 8.52
CA THR A 417 -4.95 -23.80 9.76
C THR A 417 -5.00 -22.62 10.70
N ILE A 418 -5.58 -22.84 11.87
CA ILE A 418 -5.68 -21.88 12.97
C ILE A 418 -4.94 -22.50 14.15
N ASN A 419 -3.90 -21.84 14.61
CA ASN A 419 -3.13 -22.23 15.78
C ASN A 419 -3.06 -21.02 16.71
N ASP A 420 -3.97 -20.98 17.67
CA ASP A 420 -4.10 -19.86 18.58
C ASP A 420 -3.73 -20.32 20.00
N THR A 421 -2.90 -19.52 20.67
CA THR A 421 -2.42 -19.79 22.02
C THR A 421 -2.55 -18.53 22.87
N GLY A 422 -3.09 -18.64 24.09
CA GLY A 422 -3.39 -17.45 24.88
C GLY A 422 -4.18 -17.74 26.14
N THR A 423 -4.67 -16.71 26.84
CA THR A 423 -5.38 -16.87 28.13
C THR A 423 -6.88 -16.51 28.06
N TYR A 424 -7.37 -16.01 26.92
CA TYR A 424 -8.71 -15.43 26.77
C TYR A 424 -9.53 -16.10 25.66
N ASP A 425 -10.53 -15.41 25.11
CA ASP A 425 -11.54 -15.97 24.23
C ASP A 425 -10.93 -16.19 22.82
N HIS A 426 -11.20 -17.36 22.27
CA HIS A 426 -10.87 -17.71 20.89
C HIS A 426 -12.19 -17.92 20.18
N ASP A 427 -12.52 -17.10 19.19
CA ASP A 427 -13.77 -17.22 18.44
C ASP A 427 -13.48 -17.40 16.94
N ASN A 428 -13.72 -18.61 16.46
CA ASN A 428 -13.41 -18.98 15.09
C ASN A 428 -14.70 -19.18 14.29
N GLU A 429 -14.87 -18.43 13.21
CA GLU A 429 -16.06 -18.42 12.37
C GLU A 429 -15.74 -18.89 10.94
N ILE A 430 -16.42 -19.94 10.47
CA ILE A 430 -16.33 -20.46 9.10
C ILE A 430 -17.75 -20.55 8.52
N GLU A 431 -18.16 -19.52 7.78
CA GLU A 431 -19.58 -19.25 7.56
C GLU A 431 -19.95 -18.96 6.11
N ALA A 432 -21.20 -19.25 5.76
CA ALA A 432 -21.86 -18.85 4.52
C ALA A 432 -23.29 -18.39 4.81
N LEU A 433 -23.45 -17.10 5.16
CA LEU A 433 -24.61 -16.56 5.86
C LEU A 433 -25.83 -16.27 4.97
N ALA A 434 -25.63 -15.98 3.70
CA ALA A 434 -26.72 -15.64 2.77
C ALA A 434 -27.14 -16.83 1.91
N GLY A 435 -28.43 -16.92 1.56
CA GLY A 435 -29.07 -18.11 0.95
C GLY A 435 -28.25 -18.83 -0.15
N PRO A 436 -27.81 -18.16 -1.22
CA PRO A 436 -26.99 -18.79 -2.27
C PRO A 436 -25.48 -18.56 -2.12
N SER A 437 -25.02 -17.91 -1.04
CA SER A 437 -23.58 -17.80 -0.75
C SER A 437 -23.01 -19.19 -0.46
N SER A 438 -21.72 -19.35 -0.69
CA SER A 438 -21.03 -20.62 -0.40
C SER A 438 -19.56 -20.41 -0.09
N LEU A 439 -19.07 -21.25 0.81
CA LEU A 439 -17.67 -21.33 1.19
C LEU A 439 -17.15 -22.73 0.86
N THR A 440 -16.10 -22.80 0.06
CA THR A 440 -15.42 -24.06 -0.28
C THR A 440 -13.97 -24.02 0.15
N ILE A 441 -13.57 -24.98 0.98
CA ILE A 441 -12.17 -25.23 1.37
C ILE A 441 -11.80 -26.60 0.81
N ALA A 442 -10.92 -26.66 -0.18
CA ALA A 442 -10.58 -27.92 -0.84
C ALA A 442 -9.70 -28.84 0.03
N GLY A 443 -8.85 -28.25 0.88
CA GLY A 443 -7.99 -28.96 1.83
C GLY A 443 -8.69 -29.30 3.15
N SER A 444 -7.88 -29.61 4.16
CA SER A 444 -8.37 -29.85 5.52
C SER A 444 -8.50 -28.55 6.30
N VAL A 445 -9.38 -28.55 7.30
CA VAL A 445 -9.48 -27.49 8.30
C VAL A 445 -8.90 -28.03 9.60
N VAL A 446 -7.91 -27.33 10.15
CA VAL A 446 -7.26 -27.66 11.42
C VAL A 446 -7.37 -26.45 12.34
N VAL A 447 -8.01 -26.63 13.49
CA VAL A 447 -8.13 -25.63 14.55
C VAL A 447 -7.46 -26.21 15.79
N THR A 448 -6.41 -25.53 16.27
CA THR A 448 -5.70 -25.85 17.50
C THR A 448 -5.73 -24.63 18.40
N ASP A 449 -6.63 -24.66 19.36
CA ASP A 449 -6.80 -23.58 20.34
C ASP A 449 -6.28 -24.06 21.69
N ALA A 450 -5.16 -23.50 22.13
CA ALA A 450 -4.60 -23.76 23.45
C ALA A 450 -4.77 -22.53 24.34
N ALA A 451 -5.88 -22.48 25.09
CA ALA A 451 -6.10 -21.49 26.12
C ALA A 451 -5.51 -21.97 27.46
N THR A 452 -4.87 -21.06 28.18
CA THR A 452 -4.50 -21.22 29.59
C THR A 452 -5.29 -20.21 30.40
N GLY A 453 -6.46 -20.56 30.92
CA GLY A 453 -7.28 -19.60 31.68
C GLY A 453 -8.77 -19.90 31.59
N SER A 454 -9.59 -18.88 31.86
CA SER A 454 -11.06 -18.94 31.80
C SER A 454 -11.63 -18.53 30.43
N GLY A 455 -10.79 -18.39 29.42
CA GLY A 455 -11.20 -18.03 28.06
C GLY A 455 -12.13 -19.07 27.45
N LYS A 456 -13.17 -18.60 26.76
CA LYS A 456 -14.05 -19.43 25.93
C LYS A 456 -13.35 -19.80 24.64
N GLN A 457 -13.56 -21.01 24.16
CA GLN A 457 -13.08 -21.41 22.84
C GLN A 457 -14.28 -21.78 22.01
N SER A 458 -14.57 -21.05 20.95
CA SER A 458 -15.66 -21.35 20.04
C SER A 458 -15.16 -21.60 18.62
N LEU A 459 -15.75 -22.62 17.99
CA LEU A 459 -15.72 -22.79 16.55
C LEU A 459 -17.16 -22.84 16.04
N GLN A 460 -17.52 -21.86 15.22
CA GLN A 460 -18.80 -21.79 14.54
C GLN A 460 -18.64 -22.14 13.06
N ILE A 461 -19.45 -23.09 12.60
CA ILE A 461 -19.52 -23.48 11.19
C ILE A 461 -20.97 -23.43 10.76
N GLN A 462 -21.33 -22.52 9.85
CA GLN A 462 -22.73 -22.35 9.46
C GLN A 462 -22.94 -22.04 7.98
N GLY A 463 -24.10 -22.44 7.45
CA GLY A 463 -24.48 -22.18 6.06
C GLY A 463 -24.01 -23.25 5.07
N ASN A 464 -23.83 -22.85 3.81
CA ASN A 464 -23.36 -23.71 2.72
C ASN A 464 -21.81 -23.80 2.71
N VAL A 465 -21.27 -24.67 3.56
CA VAL A 465 -19.83 -24.81 3.79
C VAL A 465 -19.37 -26.21 3.37
N TYR A 466 -18.32 -26.28 2.54
CA TYR A 466 -17.80 -27.53 1.99
C TYR A 466 -16.32 -27.69 2.29
N PHE A 467 -15.96 -28.74 3.04
CA PHE A 467 -14.58 -29.16 3.27
C PHE A 467 -14.25 -30.38 2.41
N GLY A 468 -13.28 -30.21 1.51
CA GLY A 468 -12.75 -31.28 0.66
C GLY A 468 -11.87 -32.26 1.43
N GLY A 469 -11.21 -31.80 2.49
CA GLY A 469 -10.43 -32.62 3.43
C GLY A 469 -11.17 -32.96 4.73
N GLY A 470 -10.39 -33.25 5.77
CA GLY A 470 -10.93 -33.49 7.12
C GLY A 470 -11.12 -32.20 7.91
N LEU A 471 -11.83 -32.30 9.03
CA LEU A 471 -11.95 -31.25 10.03
C LEU A 471 -11.35 -31.77 11.35
N THR A 472 -10.27 -31.16 11.80
CA THR A 472 -9.61 -31.49 13.08
C THR A 472 -9.70 -30.29 14.01
N VAL A 473 -10.30 -30.49 15.18
CA VAL A 473 -10.45 -29.46 16.20
C VAL A 473 -9.85 -29.97 17.50
N VAL A 474 -8.89 -29.23 18.04
CA VAL A 474 -8.27 -29.49 19.34
C VAL A 474 -8.45 -28.25 20.19
N MET A 475 -9.20 -28.40 21.28
CA MET A 475 -9.54 -27.33 22.23
C MET A 475 -9.29 -27.83 23.65
N ASN A 476 -8.78 -26.97 24.52
CA ASN A 476 -8.43 -27.30 25.91
C ASN A 476 -9.03 -26.33 26.95
N GLY A 477 -9.79 -25.33 26.53
CA GLY A 477 -10.51 -24.41 27.41
C GLY A 477 -11.67 -25.12 28.12
N THR A 478 -11.99 -24.68 29.33
CA THR A 478 -13.08 -25.25 30.15
C THR A 478 -14.46 -24.98 29.55
N ASP A 479 -14.59 -23.93 28.74
CA ASP A 479 -15.80 -23.53 28.03
C ASP A 479 -15.63 -23.68 26.51
N ALA A 480 -15.07 -24.82 26.06
CA ALA A 480 -14.92 -25.11 24.64
C ALA A 480 -16.26 -25.49 23.99
N LEU A 481 -16.57 -24.91 22.82
CA LEU A 481 -17.81 -25.05 22.08
C LEU A 481 -17.56 -25.24 20.59
N ILE A 482 -18.22 -26.23 19.99
CA ILE A 482 -18.25 -26.41 18.53
C ILE A 482 -19.71 -26.36 18.09
N ASN A 483 -20.07 -25.32 17.33
CA ASN A 483 -21.39 -25.15 16.75
C ASN A 483 -21.35 -25.47 15.26
N ILE A 484 -22.13 -26.47 14.81
CA ILE A 484 -22.26 -26.80 13.39
C ILE A 484 -23.73 -26.64 12.98
N ASN A 485 -23.98 -25.67 12.11
CA ASN A 485 -25.28 -25.38 11.50
C ASN A 485 -26.40 -25.14 12.53
N ASN A 486 -26.12 -24.35 13.57
CA ASN A 486 -27.04 -24.07 14.68
C ASN A 486 -28.03 -22.91 14.41
N GLY A 487 -28.05 -22.37 13.19
CA GLY A 487 -28.95 -21.27 12.79
C GLY A 487 -30.27 -21.74 12.20
N SER A 488 -31.27 -20.85 12.15
CA SER A 488 -32.62 -21.12 11.60
C SER A 488 -32.69 -21.19 10.05
N GLY A 489 -31.54 -21.22 9.36
CA GLY A 489 -31.43 -21.17 7.90
C GLY A 489 -31.09 -22.52 7.25
N PHE A 490 -31.51 -22.67 5.98
CA PHE A 490 -31.17 -23.83 5.15
C PHE A 490 -29.72 -23.75 4.67
N GLY A 491 -28.79 -24.37 5.40
CA GLY A 491 -27.39 -24.55 4.99
C GLY A 491 -26.98 -26.02 5.02
N THR A 492 -26.02 -26.41 4.19
CA THR A 492 -25.37 -27.72 4.26
C THR A 492 -23.90 -27.55 4.62
N VAL A 493 -23.49 -28.12 5.76
CA VAL A 493 -22.08 -28.32 6.10
C VAL A 493 -21.69 -29.73 5.68
N GLN A 494 -20.71 -29.83 4.77
CA GLN A 494 -20.19 -31.11 4.30
C GLN A 494 -18.71 -31.25 4.60
N VAL A 495 -18.34 -32.33 5.30
CA VAL A 495 -16.94 -32.74 5.51
C VAL A 495 -16.71 -34.04 4.74
N LYS A 496 -15.82 -34.04 3.74
CA LYS A 496 -15.52 -35.26 2.95
C LYS A 496 -14.52 -36.19 3.63
N GLY A 497 -13.65 -35.64 4.49
CA GLY A 497 -12.66 -36.39 5.26
C GLY A 497 -13.13 -36.79 6.66
N LEU A 498 -12.18 -37.22 7.49
CA LEU A 498 -12.42 -37.51 8.90
C LEU A 498 -12.72 -36.23 9.68
N PHE A 499 -13.75 -36.28 10.52
CA PHE A 499 -13.98 -35.30 11.57
C PHE A 499 -13.38 -35.81 12.88
N VAL A 500 -12.47 -35.03 13.48
CA VAL A 500 -11.88 -35.29 14.79
C VAL A 500 -12.10 -34.07 15.66
N ALA A 501 -12.76 -34.27 16.80
CA ALA A 501 -12.83 -33.28 17.87
C ALA A 501 -12.17 -33.85 19.13
N ARG A 502 -11.19 -33.14 19.67
CA ARG A 502 -10.55 -33.44 20.96
C ARG A 502 -10.72 -32.25 21.88
N MET A 503 -11.63 -32.39 22.84
CA MET A 503 -11.90 -31.41 23.88
C MET A 503 -11.27 -31.92 25.17
N LEU A 504 -10.36 -31.14 25.77
CA LEU A 504 -9.54 -31.56 26.91
C LEU A 504 -9.89 -30.86 28.23
N GLY A 505 -10.72 -29.83 28.19
CA GLY A 505 -11.09 -28.95 29.30
C GLY A 505 -12.42 -29.28 29.94
#